data_AF-A0A511YU46-F1
#
_entry.id   AF-A0A511YU46-F1
#
_cell.length_a   1.000
_cell.length_b   1.000
_cell.length_c   1.000
_cell.angle_alpha   90.00
_cell.angle_beta   90.00
_cell.angle_gamma   90.00
#
_symmetry.space_group_name_H-M   'P 1'
#
loop_
_entity.id
_entity.type
_entity.pdbx_description
1 polymer ?
#
loop_
_entity_poly.entity_id
_entity_poly.type
_entity_poly.pdbx_seq_one_letter_code
_entity_poly.pdbx_strand_id
1 'polypeptide(L)' 'MAPRMSADAPEAAVLAVHGRRVEVACPYCGNAHSHSVEHLGTPERHAPGCGMFTSPQHRLTGYWIRTEGKTR' A
#
# COMPACT_ATOMS: atom_id res chain seq x y z
N MET A 1 -21.48 2.05 -6.03
CA MET A 1 -20.42 2.44 -6.98
C MET A 1 -19.10 2.37 -6.24
N ALA A 2 -18.29 1.34 -6.46
CA ALA A 2 -16.95 1.25 -5.87
C ALA A 2 -16.06 2.36 -6.47
N PRO A 3 -15.21 3.04 -5.67
CA PRO A 3 -14.29 4.02 -6.22
C PRO A 3 -13.41 3.33 -7.27
N ARG A 4 -13.43 3.87 -8.48
CA ARG A 4 -12.59 3.40 -9.59
C ARG A 4 -11.14 3.64 -9.17
N MET A 5 -10.45 2.58 -8.72
CA MET A 5 -9.00 2.61 -8.51
C MET A 5 -8.40 3.15 -9.81
N SER A 6 -7.83 4.37 -9.78
CA SER A 6 -7.13 4.91 -10.93
C SER A 6 -6.07 3.89 -11.35
N ALA A 7 -6.13 3.45 -12.61
CA ALA A 7 -5.39 2.31 -13.16
C ALA A 7 -3.86 2.43 -13.14
N ASP A 8 -3.32 3.46 -12.50
CA ASP A 8 -1.91 3.87 -12.57
C ASP A 8 -1.08 3.37 -11.38
N ALA A 9 -1.70 3.18 -10.21
CA ALA A 9 -0.98 2.77 -9.01
C ALA A 9 -1.09 1.25 -8.78
N PRO A 10 0.04 0.51 -8.65
CA PRO A 10 0.02 -0.90 -8.35
C PRO A 10 -0.58 -1.16 -6.95
N GLU A 11 -1.05 -2.39 -6.73
CA GLU A 11 -1.47 -2.86 -5.42
C GLU A 11 -0.29 -3.52 -4.70
N ALA A 12 -0.03 -3.12 -3.46
CA ALA A 12 0.95 -3.76 -2.60
C ALA A 12 0.34 -4.96 -1.90
N ALA A 13 1.06 -6.09 -1.93
CA ALA A 13 0.62 -7.29 -1.24
C ALA A 13 0.78 -7.12 0.28
N VAL A 14 -0.31 -7.17 1.03
CA VAL A 14 -0.25 -7.13 2.50
C VAL A 14 0.43 -8.39 3.01
N LEU A 15 1.50 -8.24 3.78
CA LEU A 15 2.23 -9.32 4.44
C LEU A 15 1.62 -9.61 5.81
N ALA A 16 1.49 -8.58 6.65
CA ALA A 16 0.95 -8.68 8.01
C ALA A 16 0.09 -7.47 8.38
N VAL A 17 -0.84 -7.67 9.32
CA VAL A 17 -1.70 -6.61 9.88
C VAL A 17 -1.62 -6.68 11.40
N HIS A 18 -1.18 -5.58 12.01
CA HIS A 18 -1.01 -5.40 13.45
C HIS A 18 -1.87 -4.22 13.92
N GLY A 19 -3.16 -4.48 14.14
CA GLY A 19 -4.12 -3.41 14.41
C GLY A 19 -4.16 -2.44 13.24
N ARG A 20 -3.82 -1.16 13.46
CA ARG A 20 -3.79 -0.13 12.41
C ARG A 20 -2.49 -0.10 11.60
N ARG A 21 -1.47 -0.88 11.98
CA ARG A 21 -0.21 -0.95 11.24
C ARG A 21 -0.23 -2.14 10.30
N VAL A 22 0.06 -1.90 9.03
CA VAL A 22 0.04 -2.89 7.96
C VAL A 22 1.43 -2.98 7.38
N GLU A 23 1.98 -4.20 7.33
CA GLU A 23 3.18 -4.48 6.57
C GLU A 23 2.81 -4.96 5.17
N VAL A 24 3.44 -4.38 4.16
CA VAL A 24 3.18 -4.68 2.76
C VAL A 24 4.48 -4.94 2.01
N ALA A 25 4.45 -5.80 1.01
CA ALA A 25 5.53 -5.91 0.04
C ALA A 25 5.41 -4.75 -0.94
N CYS A 26 6.40 -3.85 -0.93
CA CYS A 26 6.40 -2.70 -1.83
C CYS A 26 6.62 -3.17 -3.28
N PRO A 27 5.69 -2.86 -4.20
CA PRO A 27 5.79 -3.30 -5.59
C PRO A 27 6.94 -2.63 -6.36
N TYR A 28 7.53 -1.57 -5.79
CA TYR A 28 8.61 -0.82 -6.44
C TYR A 28 10.02 -1.28 -6.06
N CYS A 29 10.25 -1.61 -4.78
CA CYS A 29 11.59 -1.98 -4.30
C CYS A 29 11.70 -3.44 -3.86
N GLY A 30 10.58 -4.19 -3.82
CA GLY A 30 10.53 -5.58 -3.38
C GLY A 30 10.72 -5.79 -1.87
N ASN A 31 10.99 -4.73 -1.10
CA ASN A 31 11.15 -4.80 0.35
C ASN A 31 9.80 -4.64 1.08
N ALA A 32 9.76 -5.10 2.33
CA ALA A 32 8.62 -4.89 3.21
C ALA A 32 8.59 -3.44 3.73
N HIS A 33 7.42 -2.81 3.69
CA HIS A 33 7.18 -1.47 4.23
C HIS A 33 6.00 -1.50 5.21
N SER A 34 6.15 -0.80 6.34
CA SER A 34 5.06 -0.59 7.28
C SER A 34 4.31 0.71 6.98
N HIS A 35 2.99 0.63 6.90
CA HIS A 35 2.08 1.77 6.79
C HIS A 35 1.08 1.75 7.93
N SER A 36 0.70 2.92 8.41
CA SER A 36 -0.44 3.06 9.31
C SER A 36 -1.67 3.36 8.46
N VAL A 37 -2.66 2.47 8.48
CA VAL A 37 -3.95 2.70 7.82
C VAL A 37 -4.94 3.29 8.82
N GLU A 38 -5.82 4.16 8.36
CA GLU A 38 -6.88 4.72 9.20
C GLU A 38 -8.00 3.70 9.39
N HIS A 39 -8.38 2.99 8.31
CA HIS A 39 -9.49 2.04 8.30
C HIS A 39 -9.05 0.65 7.79
N LEU A 40 -9.18 -0.36 8.65
CA LEU A 40 -9.04 -1.75 8.24
C LEU A 40 -10.22 -2.17 7.34
N GLY A 41 -9.91 -2.85 6.25
CA GLY A 41 -10.88 -3.25 5.22
C GLY A 41 -11.10 -2.22 4.12
N THR A 42 -10.52 -1.01 4.21
CA THR A 42 -10.63 -0.01 3.15
C THR A 42 -9.34 0.03 2.32
N PRO A 43 -9.40 0.01 0.98
CA PRO A 43 -8.23 0.29 0.16
C PRO A 43 -7.73 1.72 0.40
N GLU A 44 -6.49 1.86 0.87
CA GLU A 44 -5.84 3.15 1.08
C GLU A 44 -4.62 3.29 0.18
N ARG A 45 -4.39 4.50 -0.35
CA ARG A 45 -3.24 4.80 -1.19
C ARG A 45 -2.11 5.38 -0.36
N HIS A 46 -0.94 4.76 -0.43
CA HIS A 46 0.24 5.17 0.32
C HIS A 46 1.41 5.44 -0.62
N ALA A 47 2.23 6.44 -0.31
CA ALA A 47 3.46 6.69 -1.03
C ALA A 47 4.53 5.67 -0.62
N PRO A 48 5.32 5.12 -1.55
CA PRO A 48 6.41 4.23 -1.20
C PRO A 48 7.47 4.97 -0.36
N GLY A 49 7.72 4.47 0.85
CA GLY A 49 8.72 5.01 1.77
C GLY A 49 10.17 4.72 1.36
N CYS A 50 10.41 4.14 0.18
CA CYS A 50 11.73 3.69 -0.25
C CYS A 50 12.64 4.79 -0.82
N GLY A 51 12.34 6.07 -0.55
CA GLY A 51 13.19 7.30 -0.51
C GLY A 51 14.25 7.57 -1.59
N MET A 52 15.01 6.55 -1.97
CA MET A 52 16.19 6.58 -2.83
C MET A 52 16.07 5.67 -4.08
N PHE A 53 15.20 4.65 -4.08
CA PHE A 53 15.07 3.68 -5.19
C PHE A 53 13.87 3.90 -6.13
N THR A 54 13.05 4.91 -5.85
CA THR A 54 11.83 5.20 -6.63
C THR A 54 11.92 6.53 -7.35
N SER A 55 11.79 6.48 -8.68
CA SER A 55 11.59 7.66 -9.54
C SER A 55 10.53 8.60 -8.95
N PRO A 56 10.65 9.93 -9.12
CA PRO A 56 9.68 10.90 -8.59
C PRO A 56 8.23 10.56 -8.96
N GLN A 57 8.01 10.00 -10.15
CA GLN A 57 6.72 9.50 -10.62
C GLN A 57 6.15 8.40 -9.72
N HIS A 58 6.92 7.39 -9.31
CA HIS A 58 6.44 6.34 -8.40
C HIS A 58 6.07 6.86 -7.01
N ARG A 59 6.76 7.91 -6.52
CA ARG A 59 6.41 8.58 -5.26
C ARG A 59 5.08 9.34 -5.36
N LEU A 60 4.81 9.95 -6.51
CA LEU A 60 3.53 10.62 -6.80
C LEU A 60 2.41 9.59 -7.07
N THR A 61 2.74 8.48 -7.74
CA THR A 61 1.79 7.41 -8.06
C THR A 61 1.43 6.59 -6.83
N GLY A 62 2.35 6.32 -5.91
CA GLY A 62 2.02 5.53 -4.72
C GLY A 62 1.64 4.09 -5.05
N TYR A 63 1.07 3.38 -4.08
CA TYR A 63 0.43 2.09 -4.28
C TYR A 63 -0.79 1.95 -3.38
N TRP A 64 -1.69 1.04 -3.76
CA TRP A 64 -2.88 0.71 -2.97
C TRP A 64 -2.56 -0.40 -1.98
N ILE A 65 -3.09 -0.27 -0.76
CA ILE A 65 -3.02 -1.30 0.28
C ILE A 65 -4.44 -1.80 0.51
N ARG A 66 -4.69 -3.08 0.25
CA ARG A 66 -5.97 -3.75 0.54
C ARG A 66 -5.82 -4.71 1.72
N THR A 67 -6.45 -4.36 2.83
CA THR A 67 -6.48 -5.19 4.04
C THR A 67 -7.69 -6.13 4.11
N GLU A 68 -8.60 -6.07 3.12
CA GLU A 68 -9.76 -6.96 2.99
C GLU A 68 -9.32 -8.42 2.91
N GLY A 69 -9.67 -9.22 3.93
CA GLY A 69 -9.39 -10.66 3.98
C GLY A 69 -8.22 -11.11 4.88
N LYS A 70 -7.47 -10.17 5.50
CA LYS A 70 -6.44 -10.49 6.51
C LYS A 70 -6.83 -10.04 7.93
N THR A 71 -8.10 -10.23 8.29
CA THR A 71 -8.53 -10.24 9.70
C THR A 71 -8.19 -11.61 10.29
N ARG A 72 -7.21 -11.65 11.19
CA ARG A 72 -6.90 -12.84 11.97
C ARG A 72 -7.88 -12.99 13.12
#